data_AF-D0LJH2-F1
#
_entry.id   AF-D0LJH2-F1
#
_cell.length_a   1.000
_cell.length_b   1.000
_cell.length_c   1.000
_cell.angle_alpha   90.00
_cell.angle_beta   90.00
_cell.angle_gamma   90.00
#
_symmetry.space_group_name_H-M   'P 1'
#
loop_
_entity.id
_entity.type
_entity.pdbx_description
1 polymer ?
#
loop_
_entity_poly.entity_id
_entity_poly.type
_entity_poly.pdbx_seq_one_letter_code
_entity_poly.pdbx_strand_id
1 'polypeptide(L)'
;MSTTANVLAIDDQSDETRRLLEVDSDETPEIEVDVVHPQELEPPMLEAAHLIILDYKLGDWWPQGTPMACQPSDGLALMAVISAHLRRTEEPPKRRHPTALTLISGDLSALATSDVVPHPHLIARAFGLDWAFDKTKPQDLAHQVTLLARAVRDLPLDWPDEPQEAENSLRRLLKLDESPSPDLGWSDVMRTTPPLHELSRATDGISVLRWLLHRILPYPTFLWSTHRLATRFRVRHRWVLEQIHTNGPFARLLAPARYEGVLAGFLGERWWGAGVEEIVWDKTDGASLSIDELHAWLEQEIGCKLEAVGILHPVICLDENYLAKPELASMDDCVRLQRDDWPAHADAPWISIDIARERPDIASRVIESDRDKLGEDDDDEDLP
;
A
#
# COMPACT_ATOMS: atom_id res chain seq x y z
N MET A 1 -22.25 -18.05 -4.29
CA MET A 1 -21.72 -17.04 -3.35
C MET A 1 -22.09 -15.68 -3.91
N SER A 2 -22.45 -14.72 -3.06
CA SER A 2 -22.72 -13.36 -3.52
C SER A 2 -21.49 -12.83 -4.25
N THR A 3 -21.68 -12.24 -5.42
CA THR A 3 -20.61 -11.57 -6.18
C THR A 3 -20.34 -10.16 -5.66
N THR A 4 -21.17 -9.66 -4.74
CA THR A 4 -21.09 -8.29 -4.21
C THR A 4 -20.44 -8.32 -2.84
N ALA A 5 -19.50 -7.41 -2.59
CA ALA A 5 -18.85 -7.26 -1.30
C ALA A 5 -19.57 -6.21 -0.44
N ASN A 6 -20.06 -6.63 0.72
CA ASN A 6 -20.73 -5.76 1.68
C ASN A 6 -19.74 -4.90 2.46
N VAL A 7 -19.97 -3.60 2.48
CA VAL A 7 -19.23 -2.57 3.22
C VAL A 7 -20.15 -1.93 4.23
N LEU A 8 -19.74 -1.89 5.49
CA LEU A 8 -20.46 -1.24 6.58
C LEU A 8 -19.67 0.00 7.03
N ALA A 9 -20.20 1.18 6.74
CA ALA A 9 -19.66 2.43 7.25
C ALA A 9 -20.42 2.88 8.50
N ILE A 10 -19.69 3.23 9.55
CA ILE A 10 -20.22 3.67 10.84
C ILE A 10 -19.80 5.11 11.06
N ASP A 11 -20.76 6.03 11.00
CA ASP A 11 -20.54 7.47 11.05
C ASP A 11 -21.77 8.16 11.67
N ASP A 12 -21.57 9.16 12.53
CA ASP A 12 -22.67 9.97 13.08
C ASP A 12 -23.25 10.96 12.05
N GLN A 13 -22.54 11.18 10.94
CA GLN A 13 -22.95 11.98 9.78
C GLN A 13 -23.21 11.09 8.54
N SER A 14 -24.15 10.15 8.67
CA SER A 14 -24.39 9.09 7.69
C SER A 14 -24.66 9.58 6.26
N ASP A 15 -25.31 10.73 6.07
CA ASP A 15 -25.59 11.30 4.74
C ASP A 15 -24.33 11.81 4.02
N GLU A 16 -23.34 12.34 4.75
CA GLU A 16 -22.09 12.80 4.17
C GLU A 16 -21.23 11.62 3.73
N THR A 17 -21.09 10.63 4.62
CA THR A 17 -20.32 9.42 4.32
C THR A 17 -20.95 8.59 3.21
N ARG A 18 -22.29 8.56 3.11
CA ARG A 18 -22.96 7.93 1.97
C ARG A 18 -22.56 8.59 0.64
N ARG A 19 -22.58 9.92 0.55
CA ARG A 19 -22.15 10.64 -0.66
C ARG A 19 -20.67 10.45 -0.97
N LEU A 20 -19.85 10.33 0.06
CA LEU A 20 -18.41 10.13 -0.07
C LEU A 20 -18.06 8.73 -0.61
N LEU A 21 -18.86 7.73 -0.23
CA LEU A 21 -18.69 6.33 -0.63
C LEU A 21 -19.61 5.90 -1.78
N GLU A 22 -20.43 6.82 -2.31
CA GLU A 22 -21.24 6.59 -3.50
C GLU A 22 -20.30 6.31 -4.67
N VAL A 23 -20.29 5.04 -5.09
CA VAL A 23 -19.60 4.61 -6.30
C VAL A 23 -20.56 4.84 -7.46
N ASP A 24 -20.24 5.79 -8.35
CA ASP A 24 -20.92 5.94 -9.64
C ASP A 24 -20.66 4.68 -10.48
N SER A 25 -21.52 3.67 -10.35
CA SER A 25 -21.51 2.50 -11.24
C SER A 25 -22.86 2.35 -11.91
N ASP A 26 -22.91 2.62 -13.22
CA ASP A 26 -24.06 2.35 -14.11
C ASP A 26 -24.32 0.83 -14.31
N GLU A 27 -23.42 -0.04 -13.81
CA GLU A 27 -23.52 -1.50 -13.86
C GLU A 27 -23.82 -2.10 -12.48
N THR A 28 -24.17 -3.40 -12.43
CA THR A 28 -24.44 -4.11 -11.17
C THR A 28 -23.37 -3.82 -10.13
N PRO A 29 -23.74 -3.33 -8.94
CA PRO A 29 -22.78 -2.78 -8.01
C PRO A 29 -21.85 -3.87 -7.49
N GLU A 30 -20.56 -3.61 -7.62
CA GLU A 30 -19.48 -4.50 -7.20
C GLU A 30 -19.37 -4.60 -5.66
N ILE A 31 -19.86 -3.56 -4.98
CA ILE A 31 -19.98 -3.46 -3.53
C ILE A 31 -21.37 -2.97 -3.13
N GLU A 32 -21.83 -3.38 -1.96
CA GLU A 32 -23.05 -2.86 -1.32
C GLU A 32 -22.61 -2.09 -0.08
N VAL A 33 -22.93 -0.79 0.00
CA VAL A 33 -22.47 0.09 1.08
C VAL A 33 -23.65 0.45 1.98
N ASP A 34 -23.63 -0.06 3.21
CA ASP A 34 -24.54 0.34 4.27
C ASP A 34 -23.86 1.38 5.16
N VAL A 35 -24.49 2.54 5.34
CA VAL A 35 -24.02 3.58 6.26
C VAL A 35 -25.00 3.67 7.41
N VAL A 36 -24.51 3.39 8.62
CA VAL A 36 -25.32 3.33 9.84
C VAL A 36 -24.79 4.29 10.90
N HIS A 37 -25.71 4.85 11.68
CA HIS A 37 -25.32 5.59 12.87
C HIS A 37 -24.81 4.61 13.95
N PRO A 38 -23.82 4.96 14.79
CA PRO A 38 -23.29 4.04 15.80
C PRO A 38 -24.34 3.44 16.77
N GLN A 39 -25.45 4.15 17.02
CA GLN A 39 -26.58 3.64 17.84
C GLN A 39 -27.45 2.59 17.15
N GLU A 40 -27.42 2.54 15.82
CA GLU A 40 -28.22 1.63 14.99
C GLU A 40 -27.44 0.35 14.65
N LEU A 41 -26.20 0.23 15.16
CA LEU A 41 -25.32 -0.89 14.88
C LEU A 41 -25.84 -2.17 15.53
N GLU A 42 -26.21 -3.14 14.70
CA GLU A 42 -26.66 -4.46 15.16
C GLU A 42 -25.63 -5.56 14.82
N PRO A 43 -25.51 -6.63 15.65
CA PRO A 43 -24.60 -7.73 15.37
C PRO A 43 -24.71 -8.35 13.96
N PRO A 44 -25.91 -8.58 13.39
CA PRO A 44 -26.02 -9.13 12.04
C PRO A 44 -25.38 -8.27 10.95
N MET A 45 -25.30 -6.94 11.15
CA MET A 45 -24.64 -6.02 10.21
C MET A 45 -23.12 -6.25 10.23
N LEU A 46 -22.54 -6.40 11.42
CA LEU A 46 -21.11 -6.71 11.59
C LEU A 46 -20.75 -8.06 10.97
N GLU A 47 -21.62 -9.05 11.10
CA GLU A 47 -21.41 -10.41 10.59
C GLU A 47 -21.53 -10.52 9.07
N ALA A 48 -22.32 -9.64 8.46
CA ALA A 48 -22.52 -9.60 7.00
C ALA A 48 -21.44 -8.80 6.26
N ALA A 49 -20.66 -7.97 6.97
CA ALA A 49 -19.69 -7.06 6.38
C ALA A 49 -18.35 -7.74 6.04
N HIS A 50 -17.85 -7.48 4.82
CA HIS A 50 -16.48 -7.82 4.44
C HIS A 50 -15.51 -6.70 4.83
N LEU A 51 -15.98 -5.47 4.84
CA LEU A 51 -15.21 -4.30 5.22
C LEU A 51 -16.04 -3.43 6.15
N ILE A 52 -15.49 -3.11 7.31
CA ILE A 52 -16.08 -2.14 8.24
C ILE A 52 -15.20 -0.89 8.23
N ILE A 53 -15.83 0.26 8.01
CA ILE A 53 -15.20 1.57 7.97
C ILE A 53 -15.77 2.40 9.13
N LEU A 54 -14.92 2.85 10.05
CA LEU A 54 -15.36 3.73 11.14
C LEU A 54 -14.83 5.14 10.92
N ASP A 55 -15.69 6.13 11.03
CA ASP A 55 -15.21 7.50 11.14
C ASP A 55 -14.44 7.70 12.45
N TYR A 56 -13.32 8.42 12.36
CA TYR A 56 -12.50 8.71 13.53
C TYR A 56 -13.20 9.68 14.49
N LYS A 57 -13.82 10.76 13.97
CA LYS A 57 -14.37 11.86 14.76
C LYS A 57 -15.88 11.71 14.94
N LEU A 58 -16.27 10.68 15.69
CA LEU A 58 -17.65 10.50 16.13
C LEU A 58 -18.02 11.57 17.17
N GLY A 59 -19.09 12.33 16.94
CA GLY A 59 -19.57 13.36 17.87
C GLY A 59 -20.17 12.80 19.18
N ASP A 60 -20.82 13.66 19.98
CA ASP A 60 -21.55 13.22 21.19
C ASP A 60 -22.85 12.51 20.80
N TRP A 61 -22.74 11.24 20.40
CA TRP A 61 -23.84 10.42 19.93
C TRP A 61 -24.50 9.56 21.02
N TRP A 62 -24.03 9.62 22.27
CA TRP A 62 -24.52 8.76 23.34
C TRP A 62 -25.81 9.28 24.00
N PRO A 63 -26.77 8.40 24.38
CA PRO A 63 -27.91 8.81 25.19
C PRO A 63 -27.46 9.42 26.53
N GLN A 64 -28.21 10.41 27.01
CA GLN A 64 -27.93 11.02 28.31
C GLN A 64 -27.95 9.98 29.43
N GLY A 65 -26.94 10.02 30.31
CA GLY A 65 -26.82 9.10 31.45
C GLY A 65 -26.11 7.77 31.14
N THR A 66 -25.64 7.56 29.91
CA THR A 66 -24.79 6.40 29.59
C THR A 66 -23.48 6.48 30.42
N PRO A 67 -23.05 5.41 31.09
CA PRO A 67 -21.79 5.43 31.85
C PRO A 67 -20.59 5.65 30.93
N MET A 68 -19.60 6.44 31.39
CA MET A 68 -18.37 6.74 30.62
C MET A 68 -17.64 5.49 30.11
N ALA A 69 -17.64 4.39 30.87
CA ALA A 69 -17.02 3.13 30.46
C ALA A 69 -17.71 2.45 29.25
N CYS A 70 -18.95 2.83 28.95
CA CYS A 70 -19.72 2.37 27.81
C CYS A 70 -19.76 3.39 26.66
N GLN A 71 -18.97 4.47 26.76
CA GLN A 71 -18.91 5.54 25.78
C GLN A 71 -17.52 5.58 25.13
N PRO A 72 -17.24 4.76 24.11
CA PRO A 72 -16.15 5.00 23.18
C PRO A 72 -16.03 6.47 22.81
N SER A 73 -14.85 7.04 23.07
CA SER A 73 -14.58 8.46 22.89
C SER A 73 -14.40 8.87 21.42
N ASP A 74 -14.08 7.91 20.56
CA ASP A 74 -13.81 8.11 19.14
C ASP A 74 -13.98 6.78 18.36
N GLY A 75 -13.76 6.84 17.05
CA GLY A 75 -13.83 5.66 16.18
C GLY A 75 -12.83 4.56 16.53
N LEU A 76 -11.65 4.88 17.08
CA LEU A 76 -10.65 3.88 17.47
C LEU A 76 -11.10 3.10 18.71
N ALA A 77 -11.67 3.79 19.70
CA ALA A 77 -12.25 3.16 20.87
C ALA A 77 -13.44 2.26 20.49
N LEU A 78 -14.29 2.71 19.55
CA LEU A 78 -15.42 1.90 19.06
C LEU A 78 -14.91 0.67 18.28
N MET A 79 -13.86 0.83 17.49
CA MET A 79 -13.20 -0.27 16.78
C MET A 79 -12.76 -1.38 17.72
N ALA A 80 -12.20 -1.04 18.88
CA ALA A 80 -11.76 -2.03 19.86
C ALA A 80 -12.94 -2.86 20.40
N VAL A 81 -14.10 -2.22 20.61
CA VAL A 81 -15.34 -2.90 21.01
C VAL A 81 -15.84 -3.83 19.91
N ILE A 82 -15.88 -3.35 18.65
CA ILE A 82 -16.31 -4.15 17.49
C ILE A 82 -15.36 -5.33 17.28
N SER A 83 -14.04 -5.11 17.32
CA SER A 83 -13.05 -6.18 17.17
C SER A 83 -13.19 -7.25 18.27
N ALA A 84 -13.43 -6.82 19.51
CA ALA A 84 -13.70 -7.75 20.61
C ALA A 84 -15.00 -8.54 20.38
N HIS A 85 -16.04 -7.92 19.83
CA HIS A 85 -17.30 -8.59 19.48
C HIS A 85 -17.10 -9.64 18.39
N LEU A 86 -16.42 -9.28 17.29
CA LEU A 86 -16.12 -10.20 16.19
C LEU A 86 -15.32 -11.44 16.68
N ARG A 87 -14.41 -11.26 17.65
CA ARG A 87 -13.63 -12.35 18.27
C ARG A 87 -14.39 -13.18 19.30
N ARG A 88 -15.39 -12.63 19.98
CA ARG A 88 -16.07 -13.23 21.16
C ARG A 88 -17.09 -14.30 20.85
N THR A 89 -17.36 -14.59 19.58
CA THR A 89 -18.44 -15.53 19.24
C THR A 89 -17.94 -16.96 19.50
N GLU A 90 -18.10 -17.41 20.74
CA GLU A 90 -17.58 -18.69 21.30
C GLU A 90 -18.27 -19.95 20.75
N GLU A 91 -19.42 -19.81 20.08
CA GLU A 91 -20.00 -20.90 19.29
C GLU A 91 -19.37 -20.86 17.90
N PRO A 92 -18.91 -22.00 17.31
CA PRO A 92 -18.34 -21.99 15.96
C PRO A 92 -19.42 -21.44 15.03
N PRO A 93 -19.34 -20.15 14.61
CA PRO A 93 -20.41 -19.61 13.84
C PRO A 93 -20.35 -20.34 12.51
N LYS A 94 -21.53 -20.60 11.91
CA LYS A 94 -21.61 -20.96 10.50
C LYS A 94 -20.65 -20.02 9.74
N ARG A 95 -19.59 -20.59 9.16
CA ARG A 95 -18.49 -19.94 8.43
C ARG A 95 -18.78 -18.47 8.14
N ARG A 96 -18.24 -17.57 8.97
CA ARG A 96 -18.29 -16.13 8.70
C ARG A 96 -17.27 -15.82 7.63
N HIS A 97 -17.60 -14.84 6.79
CA HIS A 97 -16.63 -14.33 5.84
C HIS A 97 -15.56 -13.54 6.61
N PRO A 98 -14.31 -13.46 6.11
CA PRO A 98 -13.31 -12.58 6.67
C PRO A 98 -13.81 -11.13 6.66
N THR A 99 -13.45 -10.35 7.68
CA THR A 99 -13.85 -8.95 7.82
C THR A 99 -12.63 -8.07 8.08
N ALA A 100 -12.38 -7.08 7.23
CA ALA A 100 -11.39 -6.04 7.49
C ALA A 100 -11.99 -4.90 8.32
N LEU A 101 -11.16 -4.34 9.19
CA LEU A 101 -11.47 -3.22 10.07
C LEU A 101 -10.62 -2.02 9.67
N THR A 102 -11.29 -0.93 9.27
CA THR A 102 -10.62 0.27 8.75
C THR A 102 -11.16 1.53 9.38
N LEU A 103 -10.32 2.55 9.42
CA LEU A 103 -10.68 3.87 9.91
C LEU A 103 -10.73 4.85 8.73
N ILE A 104 -11.60 5.84 8.80
CA ILE A 104 -11.64 6.95 7.86
C ILE A 104 -11.52 8.27 8.63
N SER A 105 -10.69 9.20 8.16
CA SER A 105 -10.50 10.51 8.80
C SER A 105 -10.14 11.57 7.76
N GLY A 106 -10.65 12.80 7.94
CA GLY A 106 -10.19 13.98 7.20
C GLY A 106 -8.92 14.62 7.78
N ASP A 107 -8.44 14.10 8.91
CA ASP A 107 -7.26 14.58 9.62
C ASP A 107 -6.50 13.38 10.19
N LEU A 108 -5.73 12.72 9.33
CA LEU A 108 -4.85 11.64 9.73
C LEU A 108 -3.68 12.16 10.60
N SER A 109 -3.33 13.44 10.50
CA SER A 109 -2.26 14.05 11.31
C SER A 109 -2.54 14.03 12.81
N ALA A 110 -3.82 14.17 13.20
CA ALA A 110 -4.23 14.03 14.60
C ALA A 110 -3.98 12.63 15.20
N LEU A 111 -3.81 11.60 14.35
CA LEU A 111 -3.50 10.23 14.76
C LEU A 111 -2.01 9.93 14.78
N ALA A 112 -1.18 10.83 14.23
CA ALA A 112 0.26 10.67 14.23
C ALA A 112 0.82 10.89 15.64
N THR A 113 1.76 10.04 16.04
CA THR A 113 2.55 10.23 17.26
C THR A 113 3.78 11.11 17.03
N SER A 114 4.00 11.59 15.81
CA SER A 114 5.15 12.39 15.39
C SER A 114 4.74 13.52 14.44
N ASP A 115 5.55 14.58 14.39
CA ASP A 115 5.35 15.74 13.50
C ASP A 115 5.53 15.44 12.00
N VAL A 116 5.87 14.21 11.63
CA VAL A 116 5.96 13.75 10.24
C VAL A 116 4.57 13.42 9.72
N VAL A 117 4.26 13.84 8.48
CA VAL A 117 3.01 13.51 7.79
C VAL A 117 2.76 11.99 7.88
N PRO A 118 1.68 11.56 8.55
CA PRO A 118 1.49 10.15 8.80
C PRO A 118 1.00 9.46 7.53
N HIS A 119 1.65 8.35 7.20
CA HIS A 119 1.23 7.53 6.09
C HIS A 119 0.07 6.62 6.54
N PRO A 120 -0.99 6.47 5.73
CA PRO A 120 -2.13 5.58 6.00
C PRO A 120 -1.78 4.21 6.59
N HIS A 121 -0.80 3.51 6.01
CA HIS A 121 -0.39 2.19 6.46
C HIS A 121 0.31 2.19 7.82
N LEU A 122 0.97 3.28 8.19
CA LEU A 122 1.66 3.41 9.49
C LEU A 122 0.66 3.66 10.62
N ILE A 123 -0.34 4.51 10.38
CA ILE A 123 -1.48 4.69 11.29
C ILE A 123 -2.19 3.36 11.48
N ALA A 124 -2.53 2.70 10.37
CA ALA A 124 -3.22 1.43 10.42
C ALA A 124 -2.47 0.40 11.28
N ARG A 125 -1.15 0.28 11.06
CA ARG A 125 -0.30 -0.61 11.84
C ARG A 125 -0.24 -0.24 13.32
N ALA A 126 -0.14 1.05 13.66
CA ALA A 126 -0.07 1.52 15.04
C ALA A 126 -1.33 1.20 15.85
N PHE A 127 -2.50 1.21 15.20
CA PHE A 127 -3.80 0.98 15.85
C PHE A 127 -4.39 -0.41 15.56
N GLY A 128 -3.64 -1.30 14.90
CA GLY A 128 -4.08 -2.67 14.60
C GLY A 128 -5.18 -2.78 13.54
N LEU A 129 -5.35 -1.74 12.73
CA LEU A 129 -6.31 -1.65 11.62
C LEU A 129 -5.76 -2.34 10.36
N ASP A 130 -6.65 -2.65 9.44
CA ASP A 130 -6.31 -3.13 8.10
C ASP A 130 -5.86 -1.98 7.19
N TRP A 131 -6.49 -0.82 7.31
CA TRP A 131 -6.13 0.40 6.58
C TRP A 131 -6.69 1.66 7.27
N ALA A 132 -6.11 2.82 6.98
CA ALA A 132 -6.59 4.13 7.40
C ALA A 132 -6.83 5.01 6.18
N PHE A 133 -8.08 5.31 5.88
CA PHE A 133 -8.51 6.10 4.74
C PHE A 133 -8.45 7.61 5.01
N ASP A 134 -8.08 8.36 3.98
CA ASP A 134 -8.00 9.83 4.00
C ASP A 134 -9.23 10.44 3.30
N LYS A 135 -10.11 11.11 4.07
CA LYS A 135 -11.32 11.77 3.52
C LYS A 135 -10.97 12.94 2.57
N THR A 136 -9.76 13.47 2.63
CA THR A 136 -9.37 14.63 1.80
C THR A 136 -9.19 14.29 0.31
N LYS A 137 -9.15 12.99 -0.03
CA LYS A 137 -8.99 12.47 -1.40
C LYS A 137 -10.16 11.57 -1.79
N PRO A 138 -11.36 12.14 -2.01
CA PRO A 138 -12.60 11.38 -2.19
C PRO A 138 -12.57 10.44 -3.40
N GLN A 139 -11.89 10.82 -4.50
CA GLN A 139 -11.79 9.99 -5.69
C GLN A 139 -10.97 8.71 -5.45
N ASP A 140 -9.87 8.81 -4.72
CA ASP A 140 -9.05 7.66 -4.35
C ASP A 140 -9.76 6.77 -3.33
N LEU A 141 -10.51 7.40 -2.42
CA LEU A 141 -11.21 6.73 -1.33
C LEU A 141 -12.21 5.67 -1.82
N ALA A 142 -13.18 6.06 -2.64
CA ALA A 142 -14.23 5.15 -3.11
C ALA A 142 -13.63 3.96 -3.89
N HIS A 143 -12.61 4.24 -4.72
CA HIS A 143 -11.87 3.22 -5.44
C HIS A 143 -11.14 2.27 -4.50
N GLN A 144 -10.39 2.79 -3.53
CA GLN A 144 -9.66 1.98 -2.55
C GLN A 144 -10.59 1.14 -1.67
N VAL A 145 -11.71 1.71 -1.20
CA VAL A 145 -12.75 0.99 -0.46
C VAL A 145 -13.28 -0.18 -1.28
N THR A 146 -13.59 0.06 -2.56
CA THR A 146 -14.07 -0.98 -3.48
C THR A 146 -13.05 -2.11 -3.64
N LEU A 147 -11.77 -1.75 -3.90
CA LEU A 147 -10.70 -2.73 -4.06
C LEU A 147 -10.43 -3.54 -2.79
N LEU A 148 -10.46 -2.90 -1.62
CA LEU A 148 -10.23 -3.60 -0.35
C LEU A 148 -11.41 -4.52 0.01
N ALA A 149 -12.65 -4.05 -0.13
CA ALA A 149 -13.84 -4.87 0.14
C ALA A 149 -13.87 -6.12 -0.75
N ARG A 150 -13.53 -5.97 -2.03
CA ARG A 150 -13.37 -7.09 -2.97
C ARG A 150 -12.25 -8.04 -2.57
N ALA A 151 -11.10 -7.47 -2.20
CA ALA A 151 -9.96 -8.24 -1.73
C ALA A 151 -10.33 -9.12 -0.54
N VAL A 152 -11.09 -8.59 0.43
CA VAL A 152 -11.56 -9.36 1.59
C VAL A 152 -12.57 -10.43 1.18
N ARG A 153 -13.55 -10.10 0.32
CA ARG A 153 -14.54 -11.07 -0.19
C ARG A 153 -13.86 -12.25 -0.90
N ASP A 154 -12.78 -11.99 -1.63
CA ASP A 154 -12.06 -12.99 -2.42
C ASP A 154 -11.10 -13.85 -1.58
N LEU A 155 -10.92 -13.54 -0.29
CA LEU A 155 -10.22 -14.41 0.65
C LEU A 155 -10.99 -15.74 0.83
N PRO A 156 -10.26 -16.84 1.08
CA PRO A 156 -10.91 -18.09 1.44
C PRO A 156 -11.65 -17.93 2.78
N LEU A 157 -12.79 -18.61 2.93
CA LEU A 157 -13.54 -18.65 4.19
C LEU A 157 -12.68 -19.18 5.35
N ASP A 158 -11.89 -20.21 5.07
CA ASP A 158 -10.95 -20.81 6.00
C ASP A 158 -9.57 -20.75 5.32
N TRP A 159 -8.59 -20.07 5.93
CA TRP A 159 -7.23 -20.09 5.39
C TRP A 159 -6.62 -21.50 5.53
N PRO A 160 -5.95 -22.05 4.50
CA PRO A 160 -5.49 -23.44 4.55
C PRO A 160 -4.48 -23.73 5.68
N ASP A 161 -4.63 -24.89 6.32
CA ASP A 161 -3.70 -25.40 7.34
C ASP A 161 -2.41 -25.96 6.74
N GLU A 162 -2.52 -26.62 5.59
CA GLU A 162 -1.39 -27.28 4.94
C GLU A 162 -0.48 -26.24 4.24
N PRO A 163 0.84 -26.25 4.49
CA PRO A 163 1.77 -25.24 3.95
C PRO A 163 1.65 -25.07 2.44
N GLN A 164 1.60 -26.16 1.69
CA GLN A 164 1.51 -26.12 0.23
C GLN A 164 0.20 -25.50 -0.27
N GLU A 165 -0.91 -25.73 0.44
CA GLU A 165 -2.21 -25.16 0.10
C GLU A 165 -2.28 -23.67 0.42
N ALA A 166 -1.64 -23.24 1.51
CA ALA A 166 -1.49 -21.83 1.86
C ALA A 166 -0.64 -21.09 0.82
N GLU A 167 0.49 -21.68 0.39
CA GLU A 167 1.31 -21.17 -0.71
C GLU A 167 0.49 -21.05 -2.00
N ASN A 168 -0.23 -22.10 -2.40
CA ASN A 168 -1.06 -22.09 -3.59
C ASN A 168 -2.18 -21.03 -3.51
N SER A 169 -2.73 -20.81 -2.32
CA SER A 169 -3.74 -19.78 -2.08
C SER A 169 -3.14 -18.38 -2.22
N LEU A 170 -1.94 -18.15 -1.68
CA LEU A 170 -1.23 -16.89 -1.89
C LEU A 170 -0.90 -16.67 -3.38
N ARG A 171 -0.34 -17.68 -4.08
CA ARG A 171 -0.03 -17.58 -5.52
C ARG A 171 -1.26 -17.22 -6.34
N ARG A 172 -2.42 -17.81 -6.01
CA ARG A 172 -3.72 -17.48 -6.63
C ARG A 172 -4.16 -16.05 -6.34
N LEU A 173 -4.13 -15.62 -5.07
CA LEU A 173 -4.50 -14.24 -4.69
C LEU A 173 -3.63 -13.20 -5.38
N LEU A 174 -2.33 -13.48 -5.54
CA LEU A 174 -1.41 -12.60 -6.24
C LEU A 174 -1.52 -12.72 -7.77
N LYS A 175 -2.26 -13.71 -8.30
CA LYS A 175 -2.23 -14.11 -9.73
C LYS A 175 -0.81 -14.30 -10.26
N LEU A 176 0.06 -14.91 -9.44
CA LEU A 176 1.47 -15.05 -9.79
C LEU A 176 1.69 -16.02 -10.95
N ASP A 177 0.87 -17.07 -11.07
CA ASP A 177 0.98 -18.06 -12.16
C ASP A 177 0.68 -17.48 -13.55
N GLU A 178 0.05 -16.31 -13.61
CA GLU A 178 -0.23 -15.57 -14.84
C GLU A 178 0.90 -14.59 -15.21
N SER A 179 1.87 -14.38 -14.31
CA SER A 179 2.98 -13.46 -14.51
C SER A 179 4.10 -14.06 -15.38
N PRO A 180 4.91 -13.23 -16.07
CA PRO A 180 6.15 -13.66 -16.67
C PRO A 180 7.13 -14.04 -15.55
N SER A 181 7.75 -15.21 -15.64
CA SER A 181 8.64 -15.78 -14.62
C SER A 181 7.99 -16.02 -13.25
N PRO A 182 6.96 -16.91 -13.15
CA PRO A 182 6.27 -17.19 -11.90
C PRO A 182 7.19 -17.74 -10.81
N ASP A 183 8.24 -18.49 -11.16
CA ASP A 183 9.19 -19.06 -10.20
C ASP A 183 10.12 -18.01 -9.59
N LEU A 184 10.62 -17.07 -10.40
CA LEU A 184 11.42 -15.95 -9.90
C LEU A 184 10.58 -15.00 -9.07
N GLY A 185 9.37 -14.67 -9.55
CA GLY A 185 8.40 -13.88 -8.79
C GLY A 185 8.05 -14.54 -7.46
N TRP A 186 7.93 -15.88 -7.41
CA TRP A 186 7.67 -16.60 -6.17
C TRP A 186 8.84 -16.51 -5.19
N SER A 187 10.08 -16.66 -5.68
CA SER A 187 11.29 -16.48 -4.87
C SER A 187 11.32 -15.08 -4.23
N ASP A 188 11.02 -14.05 -5.01
CA ASP A 188 10.96 -12.68 -4.52
C ASP A 188 9.83 -12.43 -3.52
N VAL A 189 8.65 -13.03 -3.73
CA VAL A 189 7.55 -13.02 -2.74
C VAL A 189 8.04 -13.62 -1.43
N MET A 190 8.65 -14.80 -1.46
CA MET A 190 9.09 -15.51 -0.25
C MET A 190 10.20 -14.78 0.51
N ARG A 191 11.07 -14.03 -0.18
CA ARG A 191 12.07 -13.16 0.46
C ARG A 191 11.47 -12.05 1.32
N THR A 192 10.22 -11.67 1.08
CA THR A 192 9.52 -10.68 1.89
C THR A 192 8.75 -11.28 3.08
N THR A 193 8.88 -12.59 3.29
CA THR A 193 8.34 -13.33 4.44
C THR A 193 6.82 -13.13 4.62
N PRO A 194 5.99 -13.53 3.65
CA PRO A 194 4.54 -13.41 3.77
C PRO A 194 4.02 -14.24 4.96
N PRO A 195 2.97 -13.79 5.66
CA PRO A 195 2.36 -14.58 6.71
C PRO A 195 1.56 -15.71 6.05
N LEU A 196 2.09 -16.94 6.05
CA LEU A 196 1.44 -18.10 5.44
C LEU A 196 0.76 -19.03 6.45
N HIS A 197 1.16 -18.97 7.73
CA HIS A 197 0.84 -19.98 8.74
C HIS A 197 -0.11 -19.46 9.83
N GLU A 198 0.19 -19.74 11.10
CA GLU A 198 -0.71 -19.58 12.26
C GLU A 198 -1.45 -18.24 12.32
N LEU A 199 -0.78 -17.13 11.96
CA LEU A 199 -1.38 -15.80 11.95
C LEU A 199 -2.47 -15.66 10.88
N SER A 200 -2.25 -16.22 9.69
CA SER A 200 -3.20 -16.16 8.56
C SER A 200 -4.36 -17.10 8.78
N ARG A 201 -4.11 -18.24 9.42
CA ARG A 201 -5.17 -19.10 9.93
C ARG A 201 -6.03 -18.40 10.98
N ALA A 202 -5.41 -17.71 11.94
CA ALA A 202 -6.15 -17.03 13.00
C ALA A 202 -6.93 -15.79 12.53
N THR A 203 -6.75 -15.38 11.27
CA THR A 203 -7.34 -14.17 10.69
C THR A 203 -7.98 -14.42 9.32
N ASP A 204 -8.19 -15.68 8.95
CA ASP A 204 -8.78 -16.09 7.67
C ASP A 204 -8.17 -15.39 6.44
N GLY A 205 -6.85 -15.21 6.45
CA GLY A 205 -6.09 -14.56 5.38
C GLY A 205 -6.03 -13.03 5.43
N ILE A 206 -6.72 -12.37 6.37
CA ILE A 206 -6.65 -10.90 6.53
C ILE A 206 -5.20 -10.43 6.77
N SER A 207 -4.39 -11.19 7.51
CA SER A 207 -2.96 -10.92 7.69
C SER A 207 -2.18 -10.83 6.37
N VAL A 208 -2.58 -11.57 5.32
CA VAL A 208 -1.96 -11.51 3.99
C VAL A 208 -2.28 -10.18 3.33
N LEU A 209 -3.54 -9.73 3.41
CA LEU A 209 -3.90 -8.40 2.91
C LEU A 209 -3.17 -7.29 3.69
N ARG A 210 -3.07 -7.40 5.03
CA ARG A 210 -2.26 -6.48 5.84
C ARG A 210 -0.80 -6.47 5.42
N TRP A 211 -0.21 -7.63 5.13
CA TRP A 211 1.17 -7.70 4.62
C TRP A 211 1.30 -6.97 3.28
N LEU A 212 0.38 -7.17 2.34
CA LEU A 212 0.36 -6.41 1.08
C LEU A 212 0.24 -4.90 1.31
N LEU A 213 -0.77 -4.49 2.08
CA LEU A 213 -1.09 -3.09 2.35
C LEU A 213 0.02 -2.38 3.15
N HIS A 214 0.65 -3.06 4.11
CA HIS A 214 1.55 -2.41 5.08
C HIS A 214 3.03 -2.66 4.81
N ARG A 215 3.40 -3.62 3.96
CA ARG A 215 4.80 -4.01 3.74
C ARG A 215 5.20 -4.11 2.27
N ILE A 216 4.26 -4.35 1.35
CA ILE A 216 4.57 -4.53 -0.07
C ILE A 216 4.23 -3.29 -0.89
N LEU A 217 2.95 -2.89 -0.95
CA LEU A 217 2.49 -1.80 -1.83
C LEU A 217 3.11 -0.43 -1.50
N PRO A 218 3.31 -0.04 -0.22
CA PRO A 218 3.90 1.26 0.11
C PRO A 218 5.41 1.36 -0.17
N TYR A 219 6.09 0.23 -0.39
CA TYR A 219 7.55 0.17 -0.43
C TYR A 219 8.07 -0.37 -1.78
N PRO A 220 9.31 -0.05 -2.17
CA PRO A 220 9.95 -0.62 -3.34
C PRO A 220 10.33 -2.09 -3.07
N THR A 221 9.44 -3.01 -3.42
CA THR A 221 9.59 -4.46 -3.21
C THR A 221 9.56 -5.20 -4.56
N PHE A 222 9.05 -6.44 -4.60
CA PHE A 222 8.88 -7.21 -5.82
C PHE A 222 7.77 -6.68 -6.74
N LEU A 223 6.84 -5.87 -6.20
CA LEU A 223 5.85 -5.12 -6.99
C LEU A 223 6.34 -3.70 -7.25
N TRP A 224 6.75 -3.44 -8.48
CA TRP A 224 7.33 -2.17 -8.88
C TRP A 224 6.27 -1.12 -9.12
N SER A 225 6.51 0.08 -8.59
CA SER A 225 5.74 1.28 -8.91
C SER A 225 6.26 1.92 -10.21
N THR A 226 5.53 2.92 -10.69
CA THR A 226 5.99 3.78 -11.80
C THR A 226 7.32 4.48 -11.51
N HIS A 227 7.63 4.79 -10.25
CA HIS A 227 8.93 5.35 -9.85
C HIS A 227 10.05 4.32 -10.05
N ARG A 228 9.79 3.06 -9.71
CA ARG A 228 10.76 1.97 -9.91
C ARG A 228 10.96 1.66 -11.38
N LEU A 229 9.89 1.68 -12.20
CA LEU A 229 10.03 1.60 -13.65
C LEU A 229 10.88 2.75 -14.20
N ALA A 230 10.58 3.99 -13.82
CA ALA A 230 11.35 5.16 -14.26
C ALA A 230 12.84 5.03 -13.92
N THR A 231 13.15 4.55 -12.72
CA THR A 231 14.52 4.28 -12.27
C THR A 231 15.18 3.19 -13.11
N ARG A 232 14.51 2.05 -13.32
CA ARG A 232 15.04 0.90 -14.06
C ARG A 232 15.35 1.23 -15.52
N PHE A 233 14.45 1.98 -16.15
CA PHE A 233 14.57 2.39 -17.55
C PHE A 233 15.34 3.71 -17.73
N ARG A 234 15.75 4.37 -16.64
CA ARG A 234 16.44 5.67 -16.62
C ARG A 234 15.74 6.73 -17.47
N VAL A 235 14.44 6.86 -17.26
CA VAL A 235 13.58 7.86 -17.92
C VAL A 235 12.89 8.72 -16.87
N ARG A 236 12.39 9.88 -17.26
CA ARG A 236 11.61 10.75 -16.36
C ARG A 236 10.32 10.05 -15.92
N HIS A 237 9.98 10.14 -14.65
CA HIS A 237 8.77 9.52 -14.10
C HIS A 237 7.48 10.00 -14.77
N ARG A 238 7.38 11.30 -15.07
CA ARG A 238 6.24 11.88 -15.82
C ARG A 238 6.01 11.22 -17.19
N TRP A 239 7.08 10.81 -17.88
CA TRP A 239 6.98 10.14 -19.18
C TRP A 239 6.39 8.74 -19.02
N VAL A 240 6.81 8.01 -17.97
CA VAL A 240 6.22 6.71 -17.62
C VAL A 240 4.73 6.85 -17.33
N LEU A 241 4.33 7.84 -16.52
CA LEU A 241 2.92 8.11 -16.23
C LEU A 241 2.12 8.42 -17.50
N GLU A 242 2.64 9.27 -18.39
CA GLU A 242 1.98 9.62 -19.65
C GLU A 242 1.78 8.38 -20.53
N GLN A 243 2.81 7.54 -20.67
CA GLN A 243 2.71 6.31 -21.45
C GLN A 243 1.71 5.31 -20.88
N ILE A 244 1.65 5.17 -19.55
CA ILE A 244 0.66 4.31 -18.88
C ILE A 244 -0.75 4.86 -19.09
N HIS A 245 -0.96 6.14 -18.80
CA HIS A 245 -2.26 6.78 -18.87
C HIS A 245 -2.86 6.78 -20.28
N THR A 246 -2.02 7.01 -21.29
CA THR A 246 -2.45 6.99 -22.70
C THR A 246 -2.53 5.58 -23.30
N ASN A 247 -2.26 4.54 -22.50
CA ASN A 247 -2.08 3.16 -22.96
C ASN A 247 -1.13 3.09 -24.17
N GLY A 248 -0.03 3.85 -24.09
CA GLY A 248 0.99 3.96 -25.11
C GLY A 248 1.77 2.66 -25.34
N PRO A 249 2.70 2.64 -26.32
CA PRO A 249 3.42 1.41 -26.64
C PRO A 249 4.26 0.88 -25.47
N PHE A 250 4.81 1.75 -24.61
CA PHE A 250 5.51 1.32 -23.39
C PHE A 250 4.60 0.59 -22.41
N ALA A 251 3.36 1.05 -22.22
CA ALA A 251 2.38 0.39 -21.36
C ALA A 251 2.00 -1.00 -21.91
N ARG A 252 1.79 -1.10 -23.23
CA ARG A 252 1.49 -2.38 -23.91
C ARG A 252 2.64 -3.36 -23.83
N LEU A 253 3.87 -2.87 -23.96
CA LEU A 253 5.09 -3.67 -23.81
C LEU A 253 5.18 -4.30 -22.41
N LEU A 254 4.84 -3.53 -21.36
CA LEU A 254 4.88 -4.01 -19.98
C LEU A 254 3.59 -4.69 -19.51
N ALA A 255 2.54 -4.72 -20.34
CA ALA A 255 1.25 -5.31 -19.99
C ALA A 255 1.35 -6.75 -19.48
N PRO A 256 2.17 -7.65 -20.08
CA PRO A 256 2.32 -9.01 -19.55
C PRO A 256 2.83 -9.06 -18.11
N ALA A 257 3.69 -8.11 -17.71
CA ALA A 257 4.23 -8.05 -16.35
C ALA A 257 3.37 -7.26 -15.37
N ARG A 258 2.21 -6.73 -15.80
CA ARG A 258 1.33 -5.95 -14.92
C ARG A 258 0.78 -6.82 -13.80
N TYR A 259 0.74 -6.27 -12.60
CA TYR A 259 0.14 -6.93 -11.45
C TYR A 259 -1.39 -6.82 -11.51
N GLU A 260 -2.06 -7.96 -11.58
CA GLU A 260 -3.53 -8.06 -11.66
C GLU A 260 -4.15 -8.83 -10.49
N GLY A 261 -3.35 -9.11 -9.46
CA GLY A 261 -3.77 -9.80 -8.25
C GLY A 261 -4.67 -8.95 -7.34
N VAL A 262 -4.90 -9.47 -6.15
CA VAL A 262 -5.67 -8.81 -5.10
C VAL A 262 -5.08 -7.43 -4.78
N LEU A 263 -5.93 -6.42 -4.58
CA LEU A 263 -5.51 -5.02 -4.36
C LEU A 263 -4.73 -4.39 -5.54
N ALA A 264 -4.78 -4.96 -6.75
CA ALA A 264 -4.25 -4.30 -7.93
C ALA A 264 -4.87 -2.90 -8.11
N GLY A 265 -4.01 -1.88 -8.24
CA GLY A 265 -4.44 -0.48 -8.35
C GLY A 265 -4.63 0.26 -7.01
N PHE A 266 -4.61 -0.43 -5.86
CA PHE A 266 -4.95 0.19 -4.58
C PHE A 266 -4.05 1.38 -4.18
N LEU A 267 -2.73 1.26 -4.41
CA LEU A 267 -1.75 2.36 -4.33
C LEU A 267 -1.14 2.64 -5.71
N GLY A 268 -2.00 2.72 -6.73
CA GLY A 268 -1.63 2.85 -8.13
C GLY A 268 -1.23 1.53 -8.79
N GLU A 269 -0.99 1.58 -10.10
CA GLU A 269 -0.58 0.42 -10.89
C GLU A 269 0.78 -0.12 -10.47
N ARG A 270 0.94 -1.45 -10.58
CA ARG A 270 2.16 -2.17 -10.22
C ARG A 270 2.52 -3.21 -11.27
N TRP A 271 3.79 -3.59 -11.28
CA TRP A 271 4.33 -4.62 -12.17
C TRP A 271 5.17 -5.62 -11.37
N TRP A 272 5.14 -6.88 -11.78
CA TRP A 272 6.05 -7.90 -11.28
C TRP A 272 7.47 -7.55 -11.70
N GLY A 273 8.35 -7.27 -10.74
CA GLY A 273 9.75 -6.91 -11.02
C GLY A 273 10.47 -8.00 -11.81
N ALA A 274 10.28 -9.27 -11.42
CA ALA A 274 10.80 -10.42 -12.16
C ALA A 274 10.31 -10.46 -13.62
N GLY A 275 9.02 -10.18 -13.85
CA GLY A 275 8.46 -10.16 -15.20
C GLY A 275 8.97 -8.99 -16.04
N VAL A 276 9.19 -7.82 -15.44
CA VAL A 276 9.82 -6.68 -16.14
C VAL A 276 11.26 -7.02 -16.51
N GLU A 277 12.02 -7.62 -15.61
CA GLU A 277 13.41 -8.03 -15.89
C GLU A 277 13.50 -9.12 -16.96
N GLU A 278 12.58 -10.09 -16.97
CA GLU A 278 12.51 -11.10 -18.04
C GLU A 278 12.25 -10.45 -19.40
N ILE A 279 11.27 -9.54 -19.49
CA ILE A 279 10.98 -8.80 -20.73
C ILE A 279 12.23 -8.05 -21.21
N VAL A 280 12.93 -7.37 -20.30
CA VAL A 280 14.16 -6.63 -20.65
C VAL A 280 15.27 -7.58 -21.08
N TRP A 281 15.47 -8.67 -20.35
CA TRP A 281 16.49 -9.68 -20.63
C TRP A 281 16.32 -10.28 -22.03
N ASP A 282 15.11 -10.74 -22.36
CA ASP A 282 14.82 -11.36 -23.65
C ASP A 282 14.99 -10.40 -24.82
N LYS A 283 14.62 -9.13 -24.62
CA LYS A 283 14.67 -8.10 -25.66
C LYS A 283 16.07 -7.53 -25.88
N THR A 284 16.93 -7.61 -24.88
CA THR A 284 18.33 -7.15 -24.95
C THR A 284 19.31 -8.30 -25.17
N ASP A 285 18.84 -9.53 -25.48
CA ASP A 285 19.68 -10.73 -25.64
C ASP A 285 20.65 -10.94 -24.46
N GLY A 286 20.15 -10.70 -23.24
CA GLY A 286 20.90 -10.78 -21.99
C GLY A 286 21.68 -9.53 -21.59
N ALA A 287 21.74 -8.49 -22.43
CA ALA A 287 22.41 -7.21 -22.11
C ALA A 287 21.55 -6.25 -21.27
N SER A 288 20.77 -6.78 -20.33
CA SER A 288 19.77 -6.05 -19.54
C SER A 288 20.32 -4.86 -18.73
N LEU A 289 21.63 -4.85 -18.45
CA LEU A 289 22.33 -3.79 -17.72
C LEU A 289 22.92 -2.69 -18.63
N SER A 290 22.98 -2.93 -19.95
CA SER A 290 23.47 -1.97 -20.94
C SER A 290 22.37 -0.96 -21.25
N ILE A 291 22.48 0.24 -20.67
CA ILE A 291 21.45 1.29 -20.85
C ILE A 291 21.36 1.77 -22.28
N ASP A 292 22.49 1.87 -22.98
CA ASP A 292 22.51 2.31 -24.37
C ASP A 292 21.76 1.30 -25.26
N GLU A 293 21.96 0.00 -25.04
CA GLU A 293 21.23 -1.05 -25.76
C GLU A 293 19.74 -1.09 -25.38
N LEU A 294 19.44 -0.94 -24.08
CA LEU A 294 18.06 -0.83 -23.58
C LEU A 294 17.32 0.37 -24.21
N HIS A 295 17.94 1.54 -24.25
CA HIS A 295 17.36 2.75 -24.83
C HIS A 295 17.22 2.63 -26.35
N ALA A 296 18.23 2.11 -27.05
CA ALA A 296 18.15 1.86 -28.48
C ALA A 296 17.02 0.90 -28.84
N TRP A 297 16.88 -0.20 -28.09
CA TRP A 297 15.77 -1.13 -28.27
C TRP A 297 14.41 -0.48 -27.96
N LEU A 298 14.27 0.22 -26.84
CA LEU A 298 13.02 0.88 -26.46
C LEU A 298 12.58 1.91 -27.50
N GLU A 299 13.49 2.75 -27.99
CA GLU A 299 13.18 3.73 -29.04
C GLU A 299 12.74 3.05 -30.35
N GLN A 300 13.38 1.92 -30.69
CA GLN A 300 13.00 1.11 -31.86
C GLN A 300 11.62 0.45 -31.69
N GLU A 301 11.32 -0.13 -30.54
CA GLU A 301 10.07 -0.88 -30.27
C GLU A 301 8.88 0.06 -30.08
N ILE A 302 9.06 1.16 -29.35
CA ILE A 302 7.98 2.09 -28.98
C ILE A 302 7.76 3.12 -30.10
N GLY A 303 8.77 3.40 -30.92
CA GLY A 303 8.68 4.36 -32.01
C GLY A 303 8.53 5.82 -31.54
N CYS A 304 8.88 6.11 -30.28
CA CYS A 304 8.90 7.46 -29.72
C CYS A 304 10.22 7.73 -29.01
N LYS A 305 10.62 9.01 -28.96
CA LYS A 305 11.85 9.43 -28.28
C LYS A 305 11.68 9.32 -26.76
N LEU A 306 12.66 8.71 -26.10
CA LEU A 306 12.66 8.60 -24.64
C LEU A 306 12.99 9.94 -23.99
N GLU A 307 12.34 10.24 -22.85
CA GLU A 307 12.80 11.28 -21.94
C GLU A 307 13.89 10.72 -21.00
N ALA A 308 15.03 10.35 -21.59
CA ALA A 308 16.15 9.75 -20.87
C ALA A 308 16.72 10.67 -19.78
N VAL A 309 17.19 10.07 -18.69
CA VAL A 309 17.83 10.72 -17.56
C VAL A 309 19.31 10.38 -17.57
N GLY A 310 20.17 11.39 -17.68
CA GLY A 310 21.64 11.24 -17.76
C GLY A 310 22.32 10.93 -16.42
N ILE A 311 21.64 10.23 -15.50
CA ILE A 311 22.18 9.85 -14.19
C ILE A 311 22.72 8.42 -14.28
N LEU A 312 23.96 8.21 -13.82
CA LEU A 312 24.63 6.91 -13.92
C LEU A 312 24.04 5.87 -12.95
N HIS A 313 23.72 6.27 -11.72
CA HIS A 313 23.15 5.42 -10.69
C HIS A 313 21.91 6.10 -10.10
N PRO A 314 20.79 6.13 -10.84
CA PRO A 314 19.59 6.80 -10.36
C PRO A 314 18.97 6.04 -9.19
N VAL A 315 18.50 6.78 -8.20
CA VAL A 315 17.74 6.27 -7.06
C VAL A 315 16.41 7.00 -6.94
N ILE A 316 15.43 6.33 -6.34
CA ILE A 316 14.17 6.95 -5.94
C ILE A 316 14.46 7.76 -4.68
N CYS A 317 14.42 9.09 -4.79
CA CYS A 317 14.66 9.99 -3.67
C CYS A 317 13.35 10.31 -2.96
N LEU A 318 13.37 10.28 -1.63
CA LEU A 318 12.25 10.67 -0.78
C LEU A 318 12.30 12.18 -0.47
N ASP A 319 11.15 12.78 -0.23
CA ASP A 319 11.04 14.14 0.31
C ASP A 319 11.11 14.15 1.85
N GLU A 320 10.96 15.34 2.46
CA GLU A 320 10.94 15.53 3.92
C GLU A 320 9.76 14.84 4.63
N ASN A 321 8.74 14.43 3.88
CA ASN A 321 7.57 13.67 4.36
C ASN A 321 7.71 12.17 4.08
N TYR A 322 8.87 11.75 3.56
CA TYR A 322 9.18 10.39 3.13
C TYR A 322 8.30 9.86 1.99
N LEU A 323 7.81 10.73 1.12
CA LEU A 323 7.14 10.38 -0.12
C LEU A 323 8.15 10.34 -1.25
N ALA A 324 7.97 9.41 -2.19
CA ALA A 324 8.82 9.33 -3.37
C ALA A 324 8.64 10.58 -4.23
N LYS A 325 9.74 11.25 -4.56
CA LYS A 325 9.77 12.38 -5.47
C LYS A 325 9.66 11.92 -6.93
N PRO A 326 9.00 12.69 -7.80
CA PRO A 326 8.98 12.40 -9.24
C PRO A 326 10.37 12.45 -9.89
N GLU A 327 11.26 13.29 -9.38
CA GLU A 327 12.64 13.40 -9.87
C GLU A 327 13.53 12.30 -9.31
N LEU A 328 14.25 11.63 -10.21
CA LEU A 328 15.32 10.71 -9.84
C LEU A 328 16.54 11.51 -9.39
N ALA A 329 17.23 11.02 -8.37
CA ALA A 329 18.47 11.61 -7.88
C ALA A 329 19.66 10.69 -8.16
N SER A 330 20.86 11.24 -8.19
CA SER A 330 22.08 10.44 -8.20
C SER A 330 22.29 9.80 -6.83
N MET A 331 22.74 8.55 -6.83
CA MET A 331 23.19 7.87 -5.60
C MET A 331 24.31 8.64 -4.87
N ASP A 332 25.14 9.37 -5.61
CA ASP A 332 26.24 10.16 -5.06
C ASP A 332 25.73 11.36 -4.26
N ASP A 333 24.61 11.96 -4.68
CA ASP A 333 23.98 13.14 -4.08
C ASP A 333 22.96 12.77 -2.98
N CYS A 334 22.89 11.49 -2.62
CA CYS A 334 21.93 10.96 -1.65
C CYS A 334 22.60 10.14 -0.54
N VAL A 335 21.85 10.02 0.55
CA VAL A 335 22.16 9.16 1.71
C VAL A 335 21.00 8.22 1.97
N ARG A 336 21.32 7.04 2.51
CA ARG A 336 20.31 6.04 2.91
C ARG A 336 19.83 6.29 4.34
N LEU A 337 18.53 6.10 4.55
CA LEU A 337 17.92 6.20 5.86
C LEU A 337 17.74 4.82 6.53
N GLN A 338 17.94 4.78 7.84
CA GLN A 338 17.55 3.70 8.73
C GLN A 338 16.23 4.07 9.39
N ARG A 339 15.13 3.52 8.88
CA ARG A 339 13.78 3.74 9.42
C ARG A 339 13.23 2.47 10.04
N ASP A 340 12.76 2.57 11.28
CA ASP A 340 12.19 1.43 12.01
C ASP A 340 10.99 0.80 11.31
N ASP A 341 10.22 1.62 10.57
CA ASP A 341 9.04 1.15 9.85
C ASP A 341 9.34 0.55 8.47
N TRP A 342 10.51 0.83 7.90
CA TRP A 342 10.89 0.41 6.56
C TRP A 342 11.25 -1.09 6.54
N PRO A 343 10.63 -1.91 5.66
CA PRO A 343 10.93 -3.33 5.61
C PRO A 343 12.37 -3.61 5.17
N ALA A 344 13.06 -4.52 5.86
CA ALA A 344 14.44 -4.89 5.55
C ALA A 344 14.63 -5.55 4.17
N HIS A 345 13.55 -6.07 3.58
CA HIS A 345 13.55 -6.68 2.24
C HIS A 345 13.25 -5.68 1.12
N ALA A 346 12.80 -4.46 1.45
CA ALA A 346 12.57 -3.41 0.45
C ALA A 346 13.90 -2.74 0.09
N ASP A 347 13.97 -2.12 -1.09
CA ASP A 347 15.13 -1.30 -1.45
C ASP A 347 15.32 -0.18 -0.42
N ALA A 348 16.58 0.22 -0.19
CA ALA A 348 16.90 1.25 0.78
C ALA A 348 16.16 2.57 0.48
N PRO A 349 15.64 3.26 1.51
CA PRO A 349 15.07 4.59 1.35
C PRO A 349 16.20 5.61 1.19
N TRP A 350 16.20 6.34 0.08
CA TRP A 350 17.20 7.38 -0.21
C TRP A 350 16.60 8.76 0.02
N ILE A 351 17.39 9.69 0.53
CA ILE A 351 17.06 11.11 0.62
C ILE A 351 18.25 11.95 0.16
N SER A 352 18.01 13.14 -0.39
CA SER A 352 19.09 14.03 -0.80
C SER A 352 19.91 14.49 0.41
N ILE A 353 21.22 14.64 0.21
CA ILE A 353 22.14 15.17 1.23
C ILE A 353 21.65 16.54 1.76
N ASP A 354 21.15 17.41 0.87
CA ASP A 354 20.68 18.75 1.24
C ASP A 354 19.55 18.69 2.28
N ILE A 355 18.48 17.93 2.01
CA ILE A 355 17.38 17.74 2.97
C ILE A 355 17.89 17.13 4.27
N ALA A 356 18.80 16.15 4.21
CA ALA A 356 19.34 15.52 5.41
C ALA A 356 20.14 16.52 6.27
N ARG A 357 20.90 17.43 5.67
CA ARG A 357 21.64 18.49 6.38
C ARG A 357 20.74 19.53 7.01
N GLU A 358 19.68 19.93 6.33
CA GLU A 358 18.74 20.95 6.81
C GLU A 358 17.85 20.46 7.96
N ARG A 359 17.74 19.13 8.15
CA ARG A 359 16.80 18.50 9.07
C ARG A 359 17.52 17.57 10.06
N PRO A 360 17.82 18.04 11.29
CA PRO A 360 18.51 17.23 12.30
C PRO A 360 17.80 15.90 12.62
N ASP A 361 16.46 15.88 12.58
CA ASP A 361 15.66 14.67 12.77
C ASP A 361 15.90 13.62 11.67
N ILE A 362 16.09 14.06 10.42
CA ILE A 362 16.43 13.20 9.28
C ILE A 362 17.90 12.79 9.34
N ALA A 363 18.82 13.72 9.60
CA ALA A 363 20.25 13.44 9.76
C ALA A 363 20.52 12.31 10.75
N SER A 364 19.81 12.33 11.90
CA SER A 364 19.93 11.30 12.95
C SER A 364 19.56 9.88 12.48
N ARG A 365 18.78 9.77 11.39
CA ARG A 365 18.32 8.52 10.79
C ARG A 365 19.19 8.06 9.63
N VAL A 366 20.23 8.80 9.24
CA VAL A 366 21.15 8.35 8.20
C VAL A 366 21.97 7.16 8.69
N ILE A 367 22.04 6.11 7.87
CA ILE A 367 22.80 4.90 8.20
C ILE A 367 24.28 5.26 8.41
N GLU A 368 24.94 4.51 9.27
CA GLU A 368 26.33 4.79 9.67
C GLU A 368 27.29 4.94 8.47
N SER A 369 27.16 4.09 7.44
CA SER A 369 28.05 4.11 6.27
C SER A 369 27.92 5.34 5.37
N ASP A 370 26.84 6.10 5.52
CA ASP A 370 26.55 7.26 4.68
C ASP A 370 26.71 8.58 5.45
N ARG A 371 27.03 8.54 6.76
CA ARG A 371 27.14 9.75 7.61
C ARG A 371 28.27 10.68 7.19
N ASP A 372 29.39 10.14 6.73
CA ASP A 372 30.53 10.93 6.26
C ASP A 372 30.14 11.88 5.10
N LYS A 373 29.10 11.54 4.33
CA LYS A 373 28.58 12.39 3.24
C LYS A 373 27.89 13.65 3.73
N LEU A 374 27.42 13.67 4.98
CA LEU A 374 26.79 14.85 5.56
C LEU A 374 27.82 15.93 5.92
N GLY A 375 29.09 15.56 6.05
CA GLY A 375 30.15 16.42 6.58
C GLY A 375 30.07 16.50 8.11
N GLU A 376 31.22 16.56 8.76
CA GLU A 376 31.31 17.23 10.06
C GLU A 376 31.15 18.73 9.74
N ASP A 377 30.40 19.47 10.58
CA ASP A 377 30.48 20.93 10.52
C ASP A 377 31.96 21.30 10.76
N ASP A 378 32.69 21.66 9.70
CA ASP A 378 34.04 22.26 9.77
C ASP A 378 33.91 23.68 10.38
N ASP A 379 33.33 23.77 11.58
CA ASP A 379 33.21 24.97 12.43
C ASP A 379 34.47 25.17 13.30
N ASP A 380 35.62 24.65 12.88
CA ASP A 380 36.91 24.78 13.57
C ASP A 380 38.01 25.47 12.71
N GLU A 381 37.63 26.32 11.76
CA GLU A 381 38.55 27.30 11.14
C GLU A 381 38.00 28.73 11.24
N ASP A 382 38.31 29.37 12.37
CA ASP A 382 38.55 30.82 12.56
C ASP A 382 37.94 31.35 13.88
N LEU A 383 38.53 30.95 15.01
CA LEU A 383 38.55 31.82 16.19
C LEU A 383 39.88 32.61 16.19
N PRO A 384 39.83 33.96 16.15
CA PRO A 384 41.01 34.83 16.05
C PRO A 384 41.90 34.87 17.30
#